data_AF-A0A9D7NF86-F1
#
_entry.id   AF-A0A9D7NF86-F1
#
_cell.length_a   1.000
_cell.length_b   1.000
_cell.length_c   1.000
_cell.angle_alpha   90.00
_cell.angle_beta   90.00
_cell.angle_gamma   90.00
#
_symmetry.space_group_name_H-M   'P 1'
#
loop_
_entity.id
_entity.type
_entity.pdbx_description
1 polymer ?
#
loop_
_entity_poly.entity_id
_entity_poly.type
_entity_poly.pdbx_seq_one_letter_code
_entity_poly.pdbx_strand_id
1 'polypeptide(L)'
;MKKLYSLFIGIDTYHPESKVTPLEGCRNDVAAMKDFLRDTYAKSFDLSPEITLLNDQATYANIVKCMGTHHLAKAGKDDVVLMYYSGHGTQEKAAPEFKSLDPTGLQESMVCYDSGLPGKYCLADKELRILLSIIQQQGAHLTLIFDCCHSGTITRSLDDTNQGKFVSFIFRKELLLGLINLTSMDILSKNFPRGRAATNCPWPATF
;
A
#
# COMPACT_ATOMS: atom_id res chain seq x y z
N MET A 1 26.91 -4.68 6.48
CA MET A 1 25.74 -5.58 6.32
C MET A 1 24.68 -4.79 5.55
N LYS A 2 23.90 -5.41 4.67
CA LYS A 2 22.83 -4.69 3.94
C LYS A 2 21.74 -4.27 4.93
N LYS A 3 21.13 -3.11 4.72
CA LYS A 3 20.04 -2.65 5.59
C LYS A 3 18.69 -3.16 5.11
N LEU A 4 17.81 -3.45 6.06
CA LEU A 4 16.40 -3.72 5.80
C LEU A 4 15.56 -2.57 6.37
N TYR A 5 14.92 -1.82 5.50
CA TYR A 5 13.95 -0.78 5.84
C TYR A 5 12.55 -1.40 5.82
N SER A 6 11.76 -1.16 6.86
CA SER A 6 10.45 -1.80 7.02
C SER A 6 9.36 -0.80 7.42
N LEU A 7 8.27 -0.82 6.66
CA LEU A 7 7.04 -0.08 6.96
C LEU A 7 5.90 -1.06 7.15
N PHE A 8 5.33 -1.08 8.35
CA PHE A 8 4.17 -1.89 8.71
C PHE A 8 2.95 -1.00 8.86
N ILE A 9 1.85 -1.36 8.20
CA ILE A 9 0.60 -0.61 8.21
C ILE A 9 -0.51 -1.59 8.57
N GLY A 10 -1.27 -1.27 9.61
CA GLY A 10 -2.39 -2.10 10.08
C GLY A 10 -3.59 -1.23 10.44
N ILE A 11 -4.74 -1.45 9.81
CA ILE A 11 -5.92 -0.61 9.99
C ILE A 11 -7.14 -1.46 10.37
N ASP A 12 -7.41 -1.54 11.67
CA ASP A 12 -8.65 -2.13 12.19
C ASP A 12 -9.78 -1.10 12.18
N THR A 13 -9.48 0.12 12.62
CA THR A 13 -10.49 1.19 12.76
C THR A 13 -10.19 2.32 11.81
N TYR A 14 -11.22 2.78 11.10
CA TYR A 14 -11.18 3.92 10.19
C TYR A 14 -11.76 5.17 10.85
N HIS A 15 -11.58 6.34 10.24
CA HIS A 15 -12.12 7.58 10.80
C HIS A 15 -13.64 7.46 11.03
N PRO A 16 -14.21 7.92 12.16
CA PRO A 16 -15.63 7.73 12.47
C PRO A 16 -16.59 8.35 11.44
N GLU A 17 -16.16 9.45 10.80
CA GLU A 17 -16.92 10.10 9.72
C GLU A 17 -16.69 9.44 8.34
N SER A 18 -15.72 8.54 8.23
CA SER A 18 -15.58 7.70 7.04
C SER A 18 -16.71 6.66 7.06
N LYS A 19 -17.24 6.32 5.88
CA LYS A 19 -18.27 5.28 5.75
C LYS A 19 -17.65 3.87 5.67
N VAL A 20 -16.39 3.72 6.07
CA VAL A 20 -15.65 2.46 5.97
C VAL A 20 -15.96 1.62 7.20
N THR A 21 -16.34 0.37 6.98
CA THR A 21 -16.63 -0.57 8.06
C THR A 21 -15.33 -0.99 8.76
N PRO A 22 -15.27 -1.02 10.10
CA PRO A 22 -14.12 -1.54 10.82
C PRO A 22 -13.79 -3.00 10.48
N LEU A 23 -12.53 -3.37 10.70
CA LEU A 23 -11.99 -4.72 10.65
C LEU A 23 -11.51 -5.15 12.04
N GLU A 24 -11.18 -6.44 12.15
CA GLU A 24 -10.55 -7.01 13.32
C GLU A 24 -9.35 -7.86 12.87
N GLY A 25 -8.18 -7.60 13.45
CA GLY A 25 -7.00 -8.47 13.30
C GLY A 25 -5.79 -7.82 12.64
N CYS A 26 -5.95 -6.70 11.93
CA CYS A 26 -4.88 -6.05 11.18
C CYS A 26 -3.70 -5.64 12.07
N ARG A 27 -3.96 -5.20 13.30
CA ARG A 27 -2.90 -4.93 14.28
C ARG A 27 -2.16 -6.19 14.74
N ASN A 28 -2.86 -7.31 14.86
CA ASN A 28 -2.26 -8.59 15.23
C ASN A 28 -1.41 -9.12 14.07
N ASP A 29 -1.87 -8.98 12.82
CA ASP A 29 -1.09 -9.40 11.66
C ASP A 29 0.21 -8.59 11.53
N VAL A 30 0.14 -7.27 11.77
CA VAL A 30 1.33 -6.42 11.86
C VAL A 30 2.28 -6.90 12.96
N ALA A 31 1.78 -7.23 14.14
CA ALA A 31 2.61 -7.74 15.23
C ALA A 31 3.28 -9.07 14.84
N ALA A 32 2.52 -10.01 14.28
CA ALA A 32 3.03 -11.30 13.83
C ALA A 32 4.10 -11.17 12.72
N MET A 33 3.89 -10.28 11.76
CA MET A 33 4.86 -10.03 10.69
C MET A 33 6.15 -9.39 11.22
N LYS A 34 6.05 -8.51 12.23
CA LYS A 34 7.22 -7.91 12.88
C LYS A 34 8.05 -8.97 13.62
N ASP A 35 7.39 -9.85 14.36
CA ASP A 35 8.06 -10.94 15.08
C ASP A 35 8.72 -11.91 14.09
N PHE A 36 8.00 -12.32 13.04
CA PHE A 36 8.55 -13.12 11.96
C PHE A 36 9.81 -12.50 11.32
N LEU A 37 9.76 -11.19 11.03
CA LEU A 37 10.88 -10.48 10.41
C LEU A 37 12.11 -10.49 11.32
N ARG A 38 11.93 -10.21 12.62
CA ARG A 38 13.04 -10.19 13.58
C ARG A 38 13.63 -11.58 13.76
N ASP A 39 12.80 -12.59 13.99
CA ASP A 39 13.26 -13.95 14.26
C ASP A 39 13.97 -14.57 13.07
N THR A 40 13.50 -14.29 11.86
CA THR A 40 14.03 -14.89 10.63
C THR A 40 15.22 -14.12 10.07
N TYR A 41 15.19 -12.78 10.11
CA TYR A 41 16.10 -11.94 9.31
C TYR A 41 17.05 -11.05 10.12
N ALA A 42 16.94 -10.96 11.45
CA ALA A 42 17.84 -10.12 12.26
C ALA A 42 19.32 -10.53 12.19
N LYS A 43 19.63 -11.77 11.80
CA LYS A 43 21.02 -12.23 11.57
C LYS A 43 21.53 -11.96 10.16
N SER A 44 20.63 -11.71 9.21
CA SER A 44 20.96 -11.55 7.78
C SER A 44 21.04 -10.08 7.35
N PHE A 45 20.38 -9.18 8.09
CA PHE A 45 20.30 -7.76 7.77
C PHE A 45 20.56 -6.88 9.00
N ASP A 46 21.09 -5.69 8.73
CA ASP A 46 21.06 -4.58 9.68
C ASP A 46 19.65 -3.98 9.65
N LEU A 47 18.85 -4.24 10.70
CA LEU A 47 17.48 -3.76 10.75
C LEU A 47 17.48 -2.26 11.02
N SER A 48 17.10 -1.46 10.02
CA SER A 48 16.76 -0.06 10.24
C SER A 48 15.62 0.03 11.27
N PRO A 49 15.51 1.14 12.03
CA PRO A 49 14.32 1.38 12.85
C PRO A 49 13.05 1.16 12.02
N GLU A 50 12.24 0.19 12.46
CA GLU A 50 10.95 -0.12 11.87
C GLU A 50 9.98 1.06 12.05
N ILE A 51 9.19 1.37 11.03
CA ILE A 51 8.05 2.27 11.17
C ILE A 51 6.77 1.45 11.18
N THR A 52 5.91 1.71 12.16
CA THR A 52 4.57 1.12 12.26
C THR A 52 3.54 2.24 12.26
N LEU A 53 2.55 2.15 11.37
CA LEU A 53 1.39 3.04 11.31
C LEU A 53 0.14 2.21 11.60
N LEU A 54 -0.46 2.39 12.77
CA LEU A 54 -1.70 1.70 13.15
C LEU A 54 -2.88 2.67 13.17
N ASN A 55 -4.03 2.23 12.64
CA ASN A 55 -5.30 2.96 12.72
C ASN A 55 -5.16 4.44 12.34
N ASP A 56 -5.41 5.37 13.27
CA ASP A 56 -5.37 6.82 13.09
C ASP A 56 -4.01 7.36 12.61
N GLN A 57 -2.93 6.60 12.81
CA GLN A 57 -1.61 6.93 12.28
C GLN A 57 -1.48 6.61 10.79
N ALA A 58 -2.25 5.65 10.27
CA ALA A 58 -2.22 5.16 8.89
C ALA A 58 -3.05 6.05 7.94
N THR A 59 -2.89 7.37 8.07
CA THR A 59 -3.45 8.34 7.11
C THR A 59 -2.73 8.25 5.78
N TYR A 60 -3.42 8.64 4.69
CA TYR A 60 -2.81 8.73 3.37
C TYR A 60 -1.50 9.54 3.42
N ALA A 61 -1.52 10.69 4.09
CA ALA A 61 -0.37 11.58 4.15
C ALA A 61 0.83 10.96 4.88
N ASN A 62 0.59 10.24 5.98
CA ASN A 62 1.66 9.58 6.74
C ASN A 62 2.26 8.41 5.96
N ILE A 63 1.43 7.61 5.29
CA ILE A 63 1.89 6.50 4.44
C ILE A 63 2.78 7.04 3.32
N VAL A 64 2.28 8.02 2.54
CA VAL A 64 3.04 8.65 1.45
C VAL A 64 4.34 9.28 1.94
N LYS A 65 4.32 9.96 3.08
CA LYS A 65 5.52 10.56 3.69
C LYS A 65 6.56 9.51 4.06
N CYS A 66 6.15 8.42 4.72
CA CYS A 66 7.05 7.34 5.13
C CYS A 66 7.66 6.64 3.91
N MET A 67 6.87 6.40 2.86
CA MET A 67 7.38 5.79 1.63
C MET A 67 8.31 6.71 0.86
N GLY A 68 7.89 7.94 0.57
CA GLY A 68 8.53 8.79 -0.44
C GLY A 68 9.66 9.68 0.06
N THR A 69 9.74 9.98 1.36
CA THR A 69 10.73 10.96 1.86
C THR A 69 11.36 10.61 3.20
N HIS A 70 10.57 10.10 4.14
CA HIS A 70 10.98 10.02 5.53
C HIS A 70 11.69 8.70 5.86
N HIS A 71 11.32 7.59 5.22
CA HIS A 71 11.80 6.27 5.61
C HIS A 71 12.23 5.39 4.44
N LEU A 72 11.30 4.81 3.67
CA LEU A 72 11.67 3.79 2.66
C LEU A 72 12.55 4.37 1.54
N ALA A 73 12.31 5.62 1.14
CA ALA A 73 13.15 6.35 0.19
C ALA A 73 14.56 6.69 0.71
N LYS A 74 14.97 6.23 1.90
CA LYS A 74 16.36 6.30 2.37
C LYS A 74 17.17 5.04 2.03
N ALA A 75 16.51 3.98 1.57
CA ALA A 75 17.17 2.74 1.18
C ALA A 75 18.02 2.94 -0.07
N GLY A 76 19.31 2.61 0.02
CA GLY A 76 20.27 2.78 -1.05
C GLY A 76 20.48 1.51 -1.87
N LYS A 77 21.56 1.52 -2.66
CA LYS A 77 21.96 0.39 -3.48
C LYS A 77 22.14 -0.88 -2.65
N ASP A 78 21.52 -1.96 -3.10
CA ASP A 78 21.58 -3.30 -2.53
C ASP A 78 20.92 -3.46 -1.13
N ASP A 79 20.36 -2.39 -0.55
CA ASP A 79 19.48 -2.46 0.61
C ASP A 79 18.14 -3.13 0.23
N VAL A 80 17.39 -3.57 1.24
CA VAL A 80 16.06 -4.16 1.07
C VAL A 80 15.01 -3.27 1.72
N VAL A 81 13.89 -3.13 1.05
CA VAL A 81 12.68 -2.45 1.54
C VAL A 81 11.56 -3.47 1.63
N LEU A 82 10.94 -3.54 2.82
CA LEU A 82 9.72 -4.28 3.07
C LEU A 82 8.59 -3.30 3.39
N MET A 83 7.47 -3.44 2.68
CA MET A 83 6.20 -2.83 3.06
C MET A 83 5.19 -3.95 3.34
N TYR A 84 4.60 -3.92 4.52
CA TYR A 84 3.51 -4.81 4.91
C TYR A 84 2.26 -3.99 5.20
N TYR A 85 1.15 -4.35 4.57
CA TYR A 85 -0.15 -3.71 4.75
C TYR A 85 -1.20 -4.75 5.12
N SER A 86 -1.93 -4.53 6.20
CA SER A 86 -3.17 -5.25 6.54
C SER A 86 -4.33 -4.25 6.74
N GLY A 87 -5.42 -4.43 6.02
CA GLY A 87 -6.58 -3.51 6.01
C GLY A 87 -7.52 -3.72 4.82
N HIS A 88 -8.41 -2.77 4.53
CA HIS A 88 -9.29 -2.82 3.34
C HIS A 88 -8.55 -2.48 2.04
N GLY A 89 -8.87 -3.23 0.98
CA GLY A 89 -8.63 -2.84 -0.40
C GLY A 89 -9.95 -2.42 -1.05
N THR A 90 -9.89 -1.59 -2.09
CA THR A 90 -11.07 -1.20 -2.86
C THR A 90 -10.73 -0.97 -4.31
N GLN A 91 -11.72 -1.10 -5.17
CA GLN A 91 -11.66 -0.65 -6.55
C GLN A 91 -12.44 0.67 -6.69
N GLU A 92 -11.84 1.68 -7.30
CA GLU A 92 -12.47 2.99 -7.54
C GLU A 92 -12.26 3.44 -8.99
N LYS A 93 -13.02 4.42 -9.45
CA LYS A 93 -12.82 4.95 -10.80
C LYS A 93 -11.44 5.55 -10.92
N ALA A 94 -10.67 5.08 -11.90
CA ALA A 94 -9.37 5.64 -12.20
C ALA A 94 -9.52 7.12 -12.56
N ALA A 95 -8.55 7.93 -12.13
CA ALA A 95 -8.48 9.32 -12.55
C ALA A 95 -8.43 9.39 -14.09
N PRO A 96 -9.07 10.37 -14.75
CA PRO A 96 -9.05 10.49 -16.21
C PRO A 96 -7.65 10.42 -16.83
N GLU A 97 -6.65 10.91 -16.10
CA GLU A 97 -5.24 10.91 -16.44
C GLU A 97 -4.66 9.48 -16.56
N PHE A 98 -5.26 8.50 -15.88
CA PHE A 98 -4.87 7.09 -15.92
C PHE A 98 -5.73 6.25 -16.86
N LYS A 99 -6.72 6.85 -17.54
CA LYS A 99 -7.67 6.10 -18.40
C LYS A 99 -6.98 5.33 -19.53
N SER A 100 -5.85 5.83 -20.04
CA SER A 100 -5.06 5.12 -21.06
C SER A 100 -4.30 3.90 -20.52
N LEU A 101 -4.05 3.86 -19.21
CA LEU A 101 -3.38 2.76 -18.51
C LEU A 101 -4.39 1.75 -17.96
N ASP A 102 -5.68 2.09 -17.96
CA ASP A 102 -6.74 1.30 -17.37
C ASP A 102 -7.92 1.11 -18.35
N PRO A 103 -7.92 0.02 -19.14
CA PRO A 103 -8.97 -0.25 -20.12
C PRO A 103 -10.35 -0.39 -19.49
N THR A 104 -10.41 -0.75 -18.20
CA THR A 104 -11.66 -0.90 -17.45
C THR A 104 -12.13 0.42 -16.84
N GLY A 105 -11.23 1.40 -16.72
CA GLY A 105 -11.49 2.68 -16.06
C GLY A 105 -11.56 2.59 -14.54
N LEU A 106 -11.07 1.50 -13.94
CA LEU A 106 -11.16 1.21 -12.52
C LEU A 106 -9.79 0.83 -11.93
N GLN A 107 -9.33 1.57 -10.93
CA GLN A 107 -8.07 1.33 -10.24
C GLN A 107 -8.25 0.64 -8.89
N GLU A 108 -7.31 -0.24 -8.57
CA GLU A 108 -7.17 -0.83 -7.23
C GLU A 108 -6.50 0.17 -6.29
N SER A 109 -6.98 0.24 -5.05
CA SER A 109 -6.51 1.21 -4.06
C SER A 109 -6.49 0.64 -2.64
N MET A 110 -5.54 1.11 -1.85
CA MET A 110 -5.48 0.85 -0.41
C MET A 110 -6.36 1.87 0.32
N VAL A 111 -7.24 1.40 1.19
CA VAL A 111 -8.06 2.29 2.02
C VAL A 111 -7.23 2.75 3.21
N CYS A 112 -6.91 4.04 3.27
CA CYS A 112 -6.20 4.64 4.39
C CYS A 112 -7.20 4.99 5.52
N TYR A 113 -6.70 5.29 6.71
CA TYR A 113 -7.54 5.64 7.85
C TYR A 113 -8.53 6.78 7.57
N ASP A 114 -8.07 7.81 6.87
CA ASP A 114 -8.82 9.02 6.54
C ASP A 114 -9.51 8.96 5.16
N SER A 115 -9.45 7.82 4.46
CA SER A 115 -10.13 7.65 3.18
C SER A 115 -11.64 7.74 3.33
N GLY A 116 -12.31 8.40 2.37
CA GLY A 116 -13.77 8.60 2.38
C GLY A 116 -14.23 9.86 3.11
N LEU A 117 -13.33 10.58 3.78
CA LEU A 117 -13.61 11.95 4.24
C LEU A 117 -13.62 12.93 3.05
N PRO A 118 -14.28 14.09 3.18
CA PRO A 118 -14.28 15.11 2.13
C PRO A 118 -12.86 15.49 1.67
N GLY A 119 -12.55 15.22 0.40
CA GLY A 119 -11.23 15.50 -0.20
C GLY A 119 -10.10 14.56 0.23
N LYS A 120 -10.43 13.45 0.90
CA LYS A 120 -9.49 12.38 1.30
C LYS A 120 -9.79 11.10 0.54
N TYR A 121 -8.80 10.63 -0.22
CA TYR A 121 -8.93 9.53 -1.15
C TYR A 121 -8.21 8.29 -0.64
N CYS A 122 -8.47 7.15 -1.28
CA CYS A 122 -7.65 5.96 -1.13
C CYS A 122 -6.27 6.20 -1.76
N LEU A 123 -5.27 5.38 -1.39
CA LEU A 123 -3.98 5.39 -2.05
C LEU A 123 -4.03 4.44 -3.24
N ALA A 124 -4.04 4.99 -4.46
CA ALA A 124 -4.16 4.19 -5.68
C ALA A 124 -2.87 3.41 -5.99
N ASP A 125 -3.01 2.25 -6.61
CA ASP A 125 -1.91 1.41 -7.11
C ASP A 125 -0.91 2.19 -7.99
N LYS A 126 -1.40 3.13 -8.78
CA LYS A 126 -0.58 3.98 -9.67
C LYS A 126 0.23 5.03 -8.89
N GLU A 127 -0.34 5.59 -7.81
CA GLU A 127 0.40 6.45 -6.88
C GLU A 127 1.47 5.66 -6.13
N LEU A 128 1.10 4.46 -5.64
CA LEU A 128 2.03 3.53 -5.01
C LEU A 128 3.19 3.19 -5.95
N ARG A 129 2.92 2.92 -7.23
CA ARG A 129 3.95 2.63 -8.23
C ARG A 129 4.96 3.77 -8.39
N ILE A 130 4.52 5.02 -8.32
CA ILE A 130 5.40 6.19 -8.37
C ILE A 130 6.31 6.22 -7.14
N LEU A 131 5.74 6.01 -5.94
CA LEU A 131 6.53 5.96 -4.70
C LEU A 131 7.59 4.86 -4.74
N LEU A 132 7.23 3.68 -5.24
CA LEU A 132 8.16 2.57 -5.41
C LEU A 132 9.26 2.86 -6.43
N SER A 133 8.93 3.58 -7.51
CA SER A 133 9.93 3.96 -8.53
C SER A 133 11.05 4.83 -7.94
N ILE A 134 10.72 5.73 -7.01
CA ILE A 134 11.70 6.61 -6.32
C ILE A 134 12.70 5.76 -5.53
N ILE A 135 12.22 4.72 -4.85
CA ILE A 135 13.05 3.82 -4.05
C ILE A 135 13.91 2.94 -4.96
N GLN A 136 13.30 2.39 -6.01
CA GLN A 136 14.00 1.51 -6.95
C GLN A 136 15.12 2.22 -7.72
N GLN A 137 14.94 3.50 -8.05
CA GLN A 137 15.98 4.31 -8.70
C GLN A 137 17.25 4.43 -7.86
N GLN A 138 17.16 4.25 -6.53
CA GLN A 138 18.31 4.23 -5.63
C GLN A 138 19.05 2.88 -5.62
N GLY A 139 18.48 1.86 -6.28
CA GLY A 139 19.06 0.53 -6.39
C GLY A 139 18.69 -0.42 -5.23
N ALA A 140 17.68 -0.09 -4.44
CA ALA A 140 17.15 -0.97 -3.39
C ALA A 140 16.26 -2.08 -3.97
N HIS A 141 16.23 -3.22 -3.28
CA HIS A 141 15.32 -4.32 -3.55
C HIS A 141 13.97 -4.09 -2.86
N LEU A 142 12.86 -4.26 -3.57
CA LEU A 142 11.52 -4.02 -3.05
C LEU A 142 10.79 -5.33 -2.76
N THR A 143 10.16 -5.43 -1.60
CA THR A 143 9.22 -6.49 -1.23
C THR A 143 7.97 -5.84 -0.64
N LEU A 144 6.80 -6.16 -1.20
CA LEU A 144 5.52 -5.67 -0.72
C LEU A 144 4.61 -6.85 -0.42
N ILE A 145 3.90 -6.77 0.70
CA ILE A 145 2.97 -7.79 1.17
C ILE A 145 1.66 -7.08 1.53
N PHE A 146 0.57 -7.55 0.94
CA PHE A 146 -0.77 -7.01 1.14
C PHE A 146 -1.69 -8.10 1.69
N ASP A 147 -2.30 -7.80 2.83
CA ASP A 147 -3.29 -8.61 3.52
C ASP A 147 -4.62 -7.84 3.55
N CYS A 148 -5.33 -7.88 2.42
CA CYS A 148 -6.55 -7.10 2.24
C CYS A 148 -7.55 -7.80 1.31
N CYS A 149 -8.84 -7.69 1.62
CA CYS A 149 -9.93 -8.12 0.74
C CYS A 149 -9.94 -7.28 -0.55
N HIS A 150 -10.23 -7.94 -1.69
CA HIS A 150 -9.66 -7.82 -3.05
C HIS A 150 -8.54 -8.82 -3.40
N SER A 151 -8.20 -9.75 -2.48
CA SER A 151 -7.33 -10.91 -2.76
C SER A 151 -8.07 -12.25 -2.89
N GLY A 152 -9.40 -12.27 -3.02
CA GLY A 152 -10.12 -13.53 -3.29
C GLY A 152 -11.63 -13.42 -3.48
N THR A 153 -12.11 -14.06 -4.54
CA THR A 153 -13.32 -14.89 -4.50
C THR A 153 -13.20 -15.97 -3.42
N ILE A 154 -13.12 -15.58 -2.13
CA ILE A 154 -12.98 -16.39 -0.92
C ILE A 154 -13.72 -15.53 0.12
N THR A 155 -15.03 -15.62 0.28
CA THR A 155 -15.77 -16.75 0.81
C THR A 155 -17.22 -16.69 0.33
N ARG A 156 -17.52 -17.21 -0.86
CA ARG A 156 -18.86 -17.76 -1.11
C ARG A 156 -18.82 -19.22 -0.72
N SER A 157 -19.67 -19.53 0.25
CA SER A 157 -20.03 -20.88 0.68
C SER A 157 -19.01 -21.59 1.53
N LEU A 158 -19.47 -21.88 2.75
CA LEU A 158 -19.05 -22.95 3.62
C LEU A 158 -18.60 -24.17 2.81
N ASP A 159 -17.30 -24.47 2.82
CA ASP A 159 -16.76 -25.83 2.94
C ASP A 159 -15.23 -25.75 3.10
N ASP A 160 -14.72 -26.60 3.99
CA ASP A 160 -13.35 -26.72 4.46
C ASP A 160 -12.27 -26.51 3.39
N THR A 161 -11.40 -25.52 3.60
CA THR A 161 -9.94 -25.69 3.75
C THR A 161 -9.25 -24.32 3.69
N ASN A 162 -8.73 -23.94 4.85
CA ASN A 162 -8.01 -22.71 5.12
C ASN A 162 -6.64 -22.69 4.40
N GLN A 163 -6.51 -21.87 3.35
CA GLN A 163 -5.21 -21.40 2.83
C GLN A 163 -5.35 -19.97 2.28
N GLY A 164 -4.93 -18.98 3.06
CA GLY A 164 -4.78 -17.60 2.60
C GLY A 164 -3.83 -17.52 1.40
N LYS A 165 -4.27 -16.86 0.33
CA LYS A 165 -3.45 -16.67 -0.87
C LYS A 165 -2.57 -15.43 -0.71
N PHE A 166 -1.27 -15.65 -0.65
CA PHE A 166 -0.26 -14.60 -0.68
C PHE A 166 -0.06 -14.13 -2.14
N VAL A 167 -0.43 -12.88 -2.46
CA VAL A 167 -0.09 -12.29 -3.77
C VAL A 167 1.21 -11.51 -3.63
N SER A 168 2.31 -12.10 -4.09
CA SER A 168 3.60 -11.42 -4.20
C SER A 168 3.67 -10.63 -5.51
N PHE A 169 3.64 -9.29 -5.44
CA PHE A 169 3.97 -8.44 -6.59
C PHE A 169 5.49 -8.22 -6.64
N ILE A 170 6.20 -9.06 -7.40
CA ILE A 170 7.61 -8.83 -7.75
C ILE A 170 7.66 -7.93 -8.99
N PHE A 171 7.88 -6.63 -8.81
CA PHE A 171 8.05 -5.71 -9.94
C PHE A 171 9.42 -5.93 -10.62
N ARG A 172 9.41 -6.49 -11.83
CA ARG A 172 10.61 -6.58 -12.69
C ARG A 172 11.02 -5.20 -13.21
N LYS A 173 12.33 -4.94 -13.19
CA LYS A 173 12.98 -3.68 -13.59
C LYS A 173 12.59 -3.20 -15.00
N GLU A 174 12.32 -4.10 -15.95
CA GLU A 174 12.02 -3.72 -17.34
C GLU A 174 10.65 -3.03 -17.52
N LEU A 175 9.65 -3.37 -16.71
CA LEU A 175 8.28 -2.81 -16.81
C LEU A 175 8.15 -1.39 -16.24
N LEU A 176 9.16 -0.93 -15.50
CA LEU A 176 9.16 0.41 -14.92
C LEU A 176 9.72 1.45 -15.90
N LEU A 177 10.71 1.08 -16.72
CA LEU A 177 11.43 1.97 -17.65
C LEU A 177 10.52 2.75 -18.61
N GLY A 178 9.36 2.19 -19.00
CA GLY A 178 8.40 2.84 -19.90
C GLY A 178 7.65 4.04 -19.31
N LEU A 179 7.69 4.24 -17.99
CA LEU A 179 7.03 5.36 -17.29
C LEU A 179 8.03 6.37 -16.69
N ILE A 180 9.35 6.12 -16.83
CA ILE A 180 10.42 6.85 -16.12
C ILE A 180 10.86 8.09 -16.88
N ASN A 181 10.00 9.11 -16.94
CA ASN A 181 10.47 10.45 -17.30
C ASN A 181 9.87 11.55 -16.43
N LEU A 182 9.62 11.26 -15.16
CA LEU A 182 9.03 12.21 -14.22
C LEU A 182 9.70 12.09 -12.84
N THR A 183 10.48 13.10 -12.47
CA THR A 183 11.21 13.20 -11.19
C THR A 183 10.36 13.78 -10.05
N SER A 184 10.27 12.98 -8.97
CA SER A 184 10.18 13.29 -7.53
C SER A 184 9.31 14.46 -7.01
N MET A 185 8.33 14.10 -6.16
CA MET A 185 7.52 14.92 -5.22
C MET A 185 6.62 16.05 -5.79
N ASP A 186 7.09 16.81 -6.77
CA ASP A 186 6.28 17.85 -7.43
C ASP A 186 5.15 17.24 -8.27
N ILE A 187 5.30 15.98 -8.72
CA ILE A 187 4.34 15.26 -9.56
C ILE A 187 3.08 14.85 -8.78
N LEU A 188 3.21 14.39 -7.53
CA LEU A 188 2.05 13.99 -6.73
C LEU A 188 1.16 15.20 -6.38
N SER A 189 1.71 16.42 -6.37
CA SER A 189 0.95 17.65 -6.10
C SER A 189 0.52 18.42 -7.35
N LYS A 190 1.33 18.42 -8.43
CA LYS A 190 1.07 19.20 -9.66
C LYS A 190 0.46 18.38 -10.82
N ASN A 191 0.71 17.08 -10.91
CA ASN A 191 0.32 16.26 -12.06
C ASN A 191 -0.71 15.17 -11.75
N PHE A 192 -0.98 14.89 -10.47
CA PHE A 192 -2.06 14.00 -10.06
C PHE A 192 -3.13 14.81 -9.34
N PRO A 193 -4.18 15.28 -10.05
CA PRO A 193 -5.36 15.76 -9.37
C PRO A 193 -5.89 14.59 -8.56
N ARG A 194 -5.69 14.66 -7.23
CA ARG A 194 -6.23 13.75 -6.23
C ARG A 194 -7.61 13.28 -6.70
N GLY A 195 -7.79 11.97 -6.86
CA GLY A 195 -8.88 11.36 -7.63
C GLY A 195 -10.15 12.21 -7.62
N ARG A 196 -10.44 12.93 -8.72
CA ARG A 196 -11.62 13.80 -8.75
C ARG A 196 -12.86 12.92 -8.65
N ALA A 197 -13.48 12.97 -7.48
CA ALA A 197 -14.84 12.51 -7.20
C ALA A 197 -15.20 11.13 -7.77
N ALA A 198 -14.88 10.08 -7.00
CA ALA A 198 -15.91 9.08 -6.78
C ALA A 198 -16.90 9.64 -5.74
N THR A 199 -17.74 10.61 -6.15
CA THR A 199 -18.92 11.02 -5.36
C THR A 199 -19.87 9.86 -5.09
N ASN A 200 -19.65 8.71 -5.73
CA ASN A 200 -20.30 7.44 -5.48
C ASN A 200 -19.22 6.35 -5.41
N CYS A 201 -18.51 6.21 -4.29
CA CYS A 201 -18.04 4.89 -3.88
C CYS A 201 -19.28 4.20 -3.29
N PRO A 202 -19.89 3.23 -3.97
CA PRO A 202 -21.09 2.59 -3.47
C PRO A 202 -20.67 1.66 -2.33
N TRP A 203 -20.52 2.21 -1.13
CA TRP A 203 -20.66 1.44 0.09
C TRP A 203 -22.16 1.13 0.19
N PRO A 204 -22.55 -0.07 -0.27
CA PRO A 204 -22.49 -1.23 0.59
C PRO A 204 -21.64 -2.34 -0.02
N ALA A 205 -20.77 -2.95 0.79
CA ALA A 205 -20.31 -4.30 0.51
C ALA A 205 -21.49 -5.27 0.72
N THR A 206 -22.42 -5.29 -0.24
CA THR A 206 -23.15 -6.52 -0.54
C THR A 206 -22.35 -7.25 -1.62
N PHE A 207 -22.03 -8.51 -1.29
CA PHE A 207 -21.54 -9.62 -2.12
C PHE A 207 -20.05 -9.94 -2.09
#